data_AF-A0AA39USR3-F1
#
_entry.id   AF-A0AA39USR3-F1
#
_cell.length_a   1.000
_cell.length_b   1.000
_cell.length_c   1.000
_cell.angle_alpha   90.00
_cell.angle_beta   90.00
_cell.angle_gamma   90.00
#
_symmetry.space_group_name_H-M   'P 1'
#
loop_
_entity.id
_entity.type
_entity.pdbx_description
1 polymer ?
#
loop_
_entity_poly.entity_id
_entity_poly.type
_entity_poly.pdbx_seq_one_letter_code
_entity_poly.pdbx_strand_id
1 'polypeptide(L)'
;MCSWITIKHYLNLDYMYPTTVPIPGETLSQSSWLRWYMKRLTILSFTDNQAASALWHVRTLLAPSIDTFQPGLIFKVLWNLFKDPFL
;
A
#
# COMPACT_ATOMS: atom_id res chain seq x y z
N MET A 1 0.08 -28.49 -9.66
CA MET A 1 0.52 -27.43 -10.59
C MET A 1 0.66 -26.15 -9.78
N CYS A 2 1.85 -25.90 -9.21
CA CYS A 2 2.14 -24.71 -8.40
C CYS A 2 2.30 -23.52 -9.36
N SER A 3 1.32 -22.63 -9.39
CA SER A 3 1.38 -21.45 -10.24
C SER A 3 2.39 -20.45 -9.67
N TRP A 4 3.45 -20.19 -10.43
CA TRP A 4 4.51 -19.21 -10.12
C TRP A 4 3.98 -17.78 -9.87
N ILE A 5 2.76 -17.50 -10.31
CA ILE A 5 2.07 -16.21 -10.12
C ILE A 5 1.65 -16.01 -8.66
N THR A 6 1.28 -17.09 -7.96
CA THR A 6 0.78 -17.00 -6.58
C THR A 6 1.92 -16.73 -5.58
N ILE A 7 3.14 -17.20 -5.88
CA ILE A 7 4.33 -16.99 -5.03
C ILE A 7 4.74 -15.51 -5.01
N LYS A 8 4.72 -14.84 -6.16
CA LYS A 8 4.99 -13.38 -6.23
C LYS A 8 4.01 -12.53 -5.41
N HIS A 9 2.80 -13.01 -5.16
CA HIS A 9 1.78 -12.24 -4.47
C HIS A 9 2.03 -12.15 -2.94
N TYR A 10 2.56 -13.23 -2.34
CA TYR A 10 2.92 -13.25 -0.91
C TYR A 10 4.21 -12.48 -0.61
N LEU A 11 5.12 -12.44 -1.58
CA LEU A 11 6.44 -11.81 -1.51
C LEU A 11 6.40 -10.30 -1.14
N ASN A 12 5.32 -9.59 -1.46
CA ASN A 12 5.21 -8.15 -1.19
C ASN A 12 5.10 -7.79 0.29
N LEU A 13 4.61 -8.71 1.13
CA LEU A 13 4.53 -8.50 2.58
C LEU A 13 5.90 -8.73 3.25
N ASP A 14 6.69 -9.68 2.73
CA ASP A 14 8.02 -10.03 3.28
C ASP A 14 9.06 -8.91 3.08
N TYR A 15 8.90 -8.10 2.02
CA TYR A 15 9.75 -6.94 1.70
C TYR A 15 9.27 -5.62 2.31
N MET A 16 8.45 -5.65 3.36
CA MET A 16 7.98 -4.42 4.03
C MET A 16 9.09 -3.66 4.78
N TYR A 17 10.22 -4.30 5.08
CA TYR A 17 11.35 -3.68 5.76
C TYR A 17 12.56 -3.46 4.82
N PRO A 18 13.24 -2.31 4.91
CA PRO A 18 14.42 -2.02 4.09
C PRO A 18 15.62 -2.92 4.43
N THR A 19 15.60 -3.56 5.61
CA THR A 19 16.63 -4.49 6.07
C THR A 19 16.41 -5.92 5.59
N THR A 20 15.30 -6.21 4.90
CA THR A 20 15.05 -7.56 4.34
C THR A 20 16.08 -7.83 3.24
N VAL A 21 16.80 -8.95 3.34
CA VAL A 21 17.73 -9.40 2.30
C VAL A 21 16.95 -10.15 1.23
N PRO A 22 16.93 -9.69 -0.03
CA PRO A 22 16.21 -10.37 -1.08
C PRO A 22 16.88 -11.67 -1.51
N ILE A 23 16.07 -12.61 -1.96
CA ILE A 23 16.54 -13.83 -2.62
C ILE A 23 17.26 -13.42 -3.92
N PRO A 24 18.34 -14.13 -4.32
CA PRO A 24 19.05 -13.84 -5.57
C PRO A 24 18.09 -13.77 -6.77
N GLY A 25 18.07 -12.62 -7.45
CA GLY A 25 17.20 -12.35 -8.60
C GLY A 25 15.96 -11.49 -8.29
N GLU A 26 15.67 -11.21 -7.01
CA GLU A 26 14.60 -10.32 -6.59
C GLU A 26 15.14 -8.95 -6.14
N THR A 27 14.31 -7.91 -6.23
CA THR A 27 14.66 -6.56 -5.81
C THR A 27 13.62 -5.99 -4.87
N LEU A 28 14.08 -5.25 -3.85
CA LEU A 28 13.18 -4.49 -2.96
C LEU A 28 12.37 -3.42 -3.70
N SER A 29 12.78 -3.03 -4.91
CA SER A 29 12.16 -1.97 -5.70
C SER A 29 10.82 -2.36 -6.33
N GLN A 30 10.51 -3.65 -6.50
CA GLN A 30 9.31 -4.09 -7.25
C GLN A 30 7.98 -3.58 -6.66
N SER A 31 7.95 -3.27 -5.36
CA SER A 31 6.74 -2.85 -4.64
C SER A 31 6.95 -1.63 -3.74
N SER A 32 8.03 -0.89 -3.97
CA SER A 32 8.33 0.32 -3.21
C SER A 32 7.25 1.40 -3.34
N TRP A 33 6.70 1.59 -4.54
CA TRP A 33 5.63 2.57 -4.80
C TRP A 33 4.33 2.22 -4.05
N LEU A 34 3.96 0.94 -4.02
CA LEU A 34 2.77 0.45 -3.35
C LEU A 34 2.89 0.62 -1.84
N ARG A 35 4.06 0.29 -1.27
CA ARG A 35 4.35 0.52 0.16
C ARG A 35 4.30 2.00 0.51
N TRP A 36 4.90 2.85 -0.33
CA TRP A 36 4.84 4.30 -0.16
C TRP A 36 3.40 4.81 -0.15
N TYR A 37 2.58 4.37 -1.11
CA TYR A 37 1.17 4.74 -1.21
C TYR A 37 0.38 4.32 0.04
N MET A 38 0.51 3.06 0.46
CA MET A 38 -0.21 2.55 1.63
C MET A 38 0.23 3.24 2.93
N LYS A 39 1.51 3.60 3.06
CA LYS A 39 2.00 4.42 4.18
C LYS A 39 1.31 5.79 4.20
N ARG A 40 1.28 6.47 3.06
CA ARG A 40 0.62 7.79 2.92
C ARG A 40 -0.87 7.71 3.20
N LEU A 41 -1.55 6.71 2.67
CA LEU A 41 -2.98 6.50 2.92
C LEU A 41 -3.27 6.23 4.41
N THR A 42 -2.40 5.47 5.08
CA THR A 42 -2.51 5.23 6.53
C THR A 42 -2.33 6.52 7.33
N ILE A 43 -1.37 7.37 6.96
CA ILE A 43 -1.19 8.69 7.59
C ILE A 43 -2.41 9.59 7.35
N LEU A 44 -2.89 9.64 6.10
CA LEU A 44 -4.06 10.43 5.71
C LEU A 44 -5.32 9.99 6.47
N SER A 45 -5.43 8.70 6.81
CA SER A 45 -6.57 8.14 7.56
C SER A 45 -6.78 8.78 8.94
N PHE A 46 -5.75 9.40 9.54
CA PHE A 46 -5.90 10.10 10.81
C PHE A 46 -6.56 11.47 10.70
N THR A 47 -6.68 12.02 9.49
CA THR A 47 -7.21 13.38 9.25
C THR A 47 -8.39 13.41 8.26
N ASP A 48 -8.52 12.41 7.38
CA ASP A 48 -9.58 12.33 6.38
C ASP A 48 -10.52 11.16 6.64
N ASN A 49 -11.81 11.46 6.85
CA ASN A 49 -12.83 10.45 7.18
C ASN A 49 -13.06 9.41 6.06
N GLN A 50 -12.89 9.80 4.78
CA GLN A 50 -13.05 8.85 3.68
C GLN A 50 -11.89 7.84 3.67
N ALA A 51 -10.66 8.33 3.85
CA ALA A 51 -9.47 7.47 3.98
C ALA A 51 -9.58 6.57 5.21
N ALA A 52 -10.01 7.10 6.36
CA ALA A 52 -10.25 6.33 7.58
C ALA A 52 -11.26 5.19 7.35
N SER A 53 -12.41 5.53 6.76
CA SER A 53 -13.47 4.56 6.49
C SER A 53 -12.98 3.47 5.52
N ALA A 54 -12.41 3.84 4.37
CA ALA A 54 -11.94 2.87 3.39
C ALA A 54 -10.86 1.94 3.98
N LEU A 55 -9.90 2.50 4.72
CA LEU A 55 -8.84 1.71 5.33
C LEU A 55 -9.39 0.76 6.40
N TRP A 56 -10.35 1.22 7.23
CA TRP A 56 -11.01 0.38 8.22
C TRP A 56 -11.75 -0.80 7.58
N HIS A 57 -12.62 -0.54 6.59
CA HIS A 57 -13.38 -1.59 5.91
C HIS A 57 -12.49 -2.65 5.27
N VAL A 58 -11.39 -2.24 4.64
CA VAL A 58 -10.43 -3.16 4.03
C VAL A 58 -9.67 -3.97 5.10
N ARG A 59 -9.29 -3.35 6.22
CA ARG A 59 -8.58 -4.02 7.32
C ARG A 59 -9.46 -4.99 8.09
N THR A 60 -10.77 -4.75 8.15
CA THR A 60 -11.76 -5.64 8.76
C THR A 60 -12.41 -6.61 7.76
N LEU A 61 -11.90 -6.69 6.52
CA LEU A 61 -12.40 -7.57 5.47
C LEU A 61 -13.89 -7.34 5.10
N LEU A 62 -14.41 -6.14 5.37
CA LEU A 62 -15.75 -5.72 4.96
C LEU A 62 -15.78 -5.20 3.51
N ALA A 63 -14.61 -4.87 2.97
CA ALA A 63 -14.42 -4.41 1.60
C ALA A 63 -13.18 -5.08 0.98
N PRO A 64 -13.15 -5.28 -0.34
CA PRO A 64 -11.96 -5.80 -1.02
C PRO A 64 -10.82 -4.77 -0.98
N SER A 65 -9.58 -5.24 -1.00
CA SER A 65 -8.40 -4.38 -0.95
C SER A 65 -8.27 -3.39 -2.11
N ILE A 66 -8.98 -3.62 -3.22
CA ILE A 66 -9.02 -2.69 -4.35
C ILE A 66 -9.69 -1.35 -3.98
N ASP A 67 -10.54 -1.32 -2.95
CA ASP A 67 -11.25 -0.11 -2.53
C ASP A 67 -10.32 0.95 -1.95
N THR A 68 -9.10 0.59 -1.54
CA THR A 68 -8.10 1.61 -1.19
C THR A 68 -7.65 2.43 -2.40
N PHE A 69 -7.85 1.94 -3.63
CA PHE A 69 -7.43 2.59 -4.88
C PHE A 69 -8.55 3.36 -5.58
N GLN A 70 -9.60 3.74 -4.85
CA GLN A 70 -10.64 4.61 -5.41
C GLN A 70 -10.03 5.92 -5.92
N PRO A 71 -10.44 6.43 -7.11
CA PRO A 71 -9.84 7.63 -7.69
C PRO A 71 -9.80 8.83 -6.72
N GLY A 72 -10.87 9.05 -5.96
CA GLY A 72 -10.92 10.12 -4.96
C GLY A 72 -9.86 9.99 -3.86
N LEU A 73 -9.56 8.78 -3.38
CA LEU A 73 -8.50 8.55 -2.39
C LEU A 73 -7.12 8.76 -2.98
N ILE A 74 -6.88 8.32 -4.22
CA ILE A 74 -5.63 8.56 -4.94
C ILE A 74 -5.38 10.07 -5.05
N PHE A 75 -6.37 10.85 -5.47
CA PHE A 75 -6.24 12.31 -5.55
C PHE A 75 -5.94 12.95 -4.20
N LYS A 76 -6.58 12.50 -3.12
CA LYS A 76 -6.30 13.02 -1.77
C LYS A 76 -4.88 12.71 -1.30
N VAL A 77 -4.37 11.52 -1.59
CA VAL A 77 -2.97 11.15 -1.29
C VAL A 77 -2.00 12.01 -2.09
N LEU A 78 -2.26 12.22 -3.39
CA LEU A 78 -1.44 13.11 -4.22
C LEU A 78 -1.51 14.57 -3.75
N TRP A 79 -2.69 15.05 -3.34
CA TRP A 79 -2.84 16.39 -2.78
C TRP A 79 -2.10 16.56 -1.46
N ASN A 80 -2.13 15.54 -0.59
CA ASN A 80 -1.34 15.51 0.64
C ASN A 80 0.17 15.53 0.36
N LEU A 81 0.63 14.90 -0.73
CA LEU A 81 2.03 14.97 -1.15
C LEU A 81 2.49 16.40 -1.47
N PHE A 82 1.65 17.20 -2.11
CA PHE A 82 1.97 18.60 -2.40
C PHE A 82 1.98 19.48 -1.14
N LYS A 83 1.12 19.18 -0.16
CA LYS A 83 1.08 19.90 1.11
C LYS A 83 2.27 19.57 2.00
N ASP A 84 2.56 18.28 2.15
CA ASP A 84 3.57 17.77 3.07
C ASP A 84 4.43 16.70 2.40
N PRO A 85 5.46 17.09 1.64
CA PRO A 85 6.23 16.16 0.81
C PRO A 85 7.07 15.17 1.62
N PHE A 86 7.35 15.44 2.90
CA PHE A 86 8.27 14.63 3.72
C PHE A 86 7.61 13.59 4.64
N LEU A 87 6.28 13.42 4.61
CA LEU A 87 5.55 12.37 5.37
C LEU A 87 5.78 10.94 4.83
#